data_AF-R2VHU7-F1
#
_entry.id   AF-R2VHU7-F1
#
_cell.length_a   1.000
_cell.length_b   1.000
_cell.length_c   1.000
_cell.angle_alpha   90.00
_cell.angle_beta   90.00
_cell.angle_gamma   90.00
#
_symmetry.space_group_name_H-M   'P 1'
#
loop_
_entity.id
_entity.type
_entity.pdbx_description
1 polymer ?
#
loop_
_entity_poly.entity_id
_entity_poly.type
_entity_poly.pdbx_seq_one_letter_code
_entity_poly.pdbx_strand_id
1 'polypeptide(L)'
;MNKRELSRWRNYSWGDDGDLAKNQKFLTALQKQAHLKEVICDLNERIKKLEEERQEIVQTIDKFTGLNQRILKMKYVDGLTLESIAVETGYSYSYIKSKHAELIRMIKFTKK
;
A
#
# COMPACT_ATOMS: atom_id res chain seq x y z
N MET A 1 41.15 24.09 13.08
CA MET A 1 40.55 23.17 12.07
C MET A 1 41.64 22.20 11.61
N ASN A 2 41.41 20.89 11.67
CA ASN A 2 42.45 19.87 11.43
C ASN A 2 42.79 19.75 9.93
N LYS A 3 44.06 19.91 9.55
CA LYS A 3 44.51 19.90 8.15
C LYS A 3 44.22 18.56 7.44
N ARG A 4 44.20 17.44 8.18
CA ARG A 4 43.88 16.12 7.63
C ARG A 4 42.41 15.99 7.25
N GLU A 5 41.51 16.51 8.10
CA GLU A 5 40.07 16.54 7.84
C GLU A 5 39.79 17.36 6.58
N LEU A 6 40.39 18.55 6.44
CA LEU A 6 40.21 19.42 5.27
C LEU A 6 40.59 18.74 3.93
N SER A 7 41.63 17.91 3.91
CA SER A 7 42.05 17.19 2.70
C SER A 7 41.02 16.16 2.22
N ARG A 8 40.25 15.55 3.14
CA ARG A 8 39.22 14.56 2.82
C ARG A 8 38.03 15.16 2.06
N TRP A 9 37.74 16.44 2.32
CA TRP A 9 36.64 17.19 1.70
C TRP A 9 37.03 17.94 0.42
N ARG A 10 38.32 18.01 0.07
CA ARG A 10 38.79 18.83 -1.04
C ARG A 10 38.59 18.11 -2.38
N ASN A 11 37.85 18.74 -3.29
CA ASN A 11 37.78 18.34 -4.70
C ASN A 11 38.96 18.97 -5.45
N TYR A 12 39.76 18.16 -6.13
CA TYR A 12 40.86 18.65 -6.98
C TYR A 12 40.46 18.47 -8.44
N SER A 13 40.51 19.56 -9.21
CA SER A 13 40.09 19.56 -10.61
C SER A 13 40.90 18.63 -11.53
N TRP A 14 41.99 18.02 -11.02
CA TRP A 14 42.96 17.25 -11.80
C TRP A 14 43.37 15.92 -11.12
N GLY A 15 42.41 15.18 -10.57
CA GLY A 15 42.51 13.70 -10.55
C GLY A 15 42.79 12.99 -9.23
N ASP A 16 42.76 13.65 -8.07
CA ASP A 16 42.73 12.93 -6.78
C ASP A 16 41.80 13.65 -5.79
N ASP A 17 40.50 13.37 -5.93
CA ASP A 17 39.47 13.88 -5.02
C ASP A 17 39.56 13.16 -3.68
N GLY A 18 39.46 13.92 -2.58
CA GLY A 18 39.37 13.35 -1.24
C GLY A 18 38.28 12.28 -1.12
N ASP A 19 38.48 11.29 -0.25
CA ASP A 19 37.57 10.16 -0.04
C ASP A 19 36.12 10.59 0.27
N LEU A 20 35.94 11.76 0.91
CA LEU A 20 34.63 12.35 1.21
C LEU A 20 34.14 13.33 0.13
N ALA A 21 35.00 13.77 -0.79
CA ALA A 21 34.68 14.73 -1.84
C ALA A 21 33.84 14.11 -3.00
N LYS A 22 33.90 12.78 -3.17
CA LYS A 22 33.18 12.05 -4.25
C LYS A 22 31.66 12.01 -4.10
N ASN A 23 31.10 12.26 -2.92
CA ASN A 23 29.67 12.09 -2.65
C ASN A 23 28.79 13.29 -3.06
N GLN A 24 29.38 14.35 -3.63
CA GLN A 24 28.68 15.60 -3.93
C GLN A 24 28.93 16.08 -5.36
N LYS A 25 28.96 15.16 -6.34
CA LYS A 25 28.99 15.52 -7.76
C LYS A 25 27.55 15.69 -8.26
N PHE A 26 27.29 16.78 -8.99
CA PHE A 26 26.00 17.08 -9.63
C PHE A 26 25.41 15.87 -10.37
N LEU A 27 26.26 15.08 -11.04
CA LEU A 27 25.88 13.85 -11.74
C LEU A 27 25.33 12.77 -10.82
N THR A 28 25.93 12.55 -9.64
CA THR A 28 25.45 11.57 -8.66
C THR A 28 24.11 12.00 -8.06
N ALA A 29 23.93 13.30 -7.82
CA ALA A 29 22.64 13.84 -7.38
C ALA A 29 21.56 13.67 -8.45
N LEU A 30 21.89 13.93 -9.72
CA LEU A 30 20.99 13.78 -10.85
C LEU A 30 20.58 12.31 -11.08
N GLN A 31 21.53 11.38 -10.99
CA GLN A 31 21.26 9.94 -11.09
C GLN A 31 20.33 9.46 -9.96
N LYS A 32 20.61 9.87 -8.72
CA LYS A 32 19.72 9.56 -7.58
C LYS A 32 18.32 10.14 -7.79
N GLN A 33 18.21 11.35 -8.31
CA GLN A 33 16.92 11.98 -8.61
C GLN A 33 16.16 11.25 -9.72
N ALA A 34 16.84 10.82 -10.78
CA ALA A 34 16.23 10.06 -11.87
C ALA A 34 15.67 8.72 -11.36
N HIS A 35 16.46 7.99 -10.56
CA HIS A 35 16.01 6.75 -9.95
C HIS A 35 14.83 6.95 -8.99
N LEU A 36 14.84 8.00 -8.17
CA LEU A 36 13.71 8.32 -7.31
C LEU A 36 12.42 8.58 -8.10
N LYS A 37 12.51 9.27 -9.24
CA LYS A 37 11.35 9.51 -10.11
C LYS A 37 10.79 8.22 -10.69
N GLU A 38 11.66 7.31 -11.12
CA GLU A 38 11.29 5.98 -11.60
C GLU A 38 10.53 5.20 -10.52
N VAL A 39 11.09 5.12 -9.32
CA VAL A 39 10.44 4.44 -8.18
C VAL A 39 9.10 5.08 -7.83
N ILE A 40 8.98 6.41 -7.86
CA ILE A 40 7.71 7.10 -7.63
C ILE A 40 6.68 6.73 -8.73
N CYS A 41 7.11 6.61 -9.99
CA CYS A 41 6.24 6.22 -11.08
C CYS A 41 5.70 4.80 -10.87
N ASP A 42 6.60 3.84 -10.57
CA ASP A 42 6.23 2.45 -10.31
C ASP A 42 5.27 2.31 -9.13
N LEU A 43 5.50 3.08 -8.06
CA LEU A 43 4.61 3.11 -6.90
C LEU A 43 3.23 3.67 -7.26
N ASN A 44 3.17 4.74 -8.05
CA ASN A 44 1.91 5.33 -8.50
C ASN A 44 1.12 4.37 -9.41
N GLU A 45 1.79 3.69 -10.35
CA GLU A 45 1.15 2.67 -11.18
C GLU A 45 0.59 1.53 -10.36
N ARG A 46 1.35 1.08 -9.34
CA ARG A 46 0.89 0.04 -8.42
C ARG A 46 -0.31 0.49 -7.60
N ILE A 47 -0.32 1.73 -7.11
CA ILE A 47 -1.47 2.31 -6.39
C ILE A 47 -2.70 2.32 -7.29
N LYS A 48 -2.55 2.81 -8.53
CA LYS A 48 -3.64 2.87 -9.51
C LYS A 48 -4.23 1.49 -9.78
N LYS A 49 -3.38 0.48 -10.00
CA LYS A 49 -3.83 -0.91 -10.20
C LYS A 49 -4.58 -1.46 -8.98
N LEU A 50 -4.08 -1.20 -7.77
CA LEU A 50 -4.77 -1.62 -6.54
C LEU A 50 -6.12 -0.91 -6.35
N GLU A 51 -6.23 0.35 -6.75
CA GLU A 51 -7.50 1.08 -6.74
C GLU A 51 -8.50 0.51 -7.75
N GLU A 52 -8.05 0.18 -8.96
CA GLU A 52 -8.88 -0.48 -9.98
C GLU A 52 -9.38 -1.83 -9.47
N GLU A 53 -8.49 -2.69 -8.95
CA GLU A 53 -8.87 -3.98 -8.34
C GLU A 53 -9.87 -3.78 -7.18
N ARG A 54 -9.67 -2.76 -6.34
CA ARG A 54 -10.62 -2.44 -5.26
C ARG A 54 -11.98 -2.03 -5.82
N GLN A 55 -12.02 -1.21 -6.86
CA GLN A 55 -13.27 -0.79 -7.48
C GLN A 55 -14.02 -1.96 -8.11
N GLU A 56 -13.32 -2.87 -8.80
CA GLU A 56 -13.92 -4.10 -9.34
C GLU A 56 -14.53 -4.97 -8.25
N ILE A 57 -13.82 -5.15 -7.12
CA ILE A 57 -14.34 -5.87 -5.95
C ILE A 57 -15.61 -5.20 -5.43
N VAL A 58 -15.62 -3.87 -5.27
CA VAL A 58 -16.79 -3.13 -4.78
C VAL A 58 -17.96 -3.26 -5.74
N GLN A 59 -17.76 -3.07 -7.04
CA GLN A 59 -18.81 -3.22 -8.05
C GLN A 59 -19.35 -4.65 -8.11
N THR A 60 -18.48 -5.63 -7.93
CA THR A 60 -18.86 -7.04 -7.88
C THR A 60 -19.71 -7.31 -6.64
N ILE A 61 -19.31 -6.80 -5.47
CA ILE A 61 -20.09 -6.86 -4.23
C ILE A 61 -21.46 -6.18 -4.37
N ASP A 62 -21.52 -5.00 -5.00
CA ASP A 62 -22.77 -4.25 -5.18
C ASP A 62 -23.78 -4.93 -6.11
N LYS A 63 -23.32 -5.76 -7.06
CA LYS A 63 -24.20 -6.56 -7.93
C LYS A 63 -24.89 -7.71 -7.19
N PHE A 64 -24.38 -8.09 -6.02
CA PHE A 64 -24.97 -9.19 -5.27
C PHE A 64 -25.99 -8.68 -4.24
N THR A 65 -27.26 -8.95 -4.48
CA THR A 65 -28.39 -8.62 -3.59
C THR A 65 -28.50 -9.56 -2.37
N GLY A 66 -27.58 -10.50 -2.20
CA GLY A 66 -27.59 -11.48 -1.12
C GLY A 66 -27.18 -10.89 0.22
N LEU A 67 -27.80 -11.39 1.30
CA LEU A 67 -27.46 -11.03 2.68
C LEU A 67 -25.95 -11.17 2.97
N ASN A 68 -25.34 -12.20 2.39
CA ASN A 68 -23.91 -12.49 2.56
C ASN A 68 -23.02 -11.35 2.08
N GLN A 69 -23.32 -10.76 0.92
CA GLN A 69 -22.54 -9.67 0.36
C GLN A 69 -22.78 -8.35 1.10
N ARG A 70 -24.00 -8.10 1.59
CA ARG A 70 -24.28 -6.98 2.51
C ARG A 70 -23.43 -7.09 3.78
N ILE A 71 -23.32 -8.27 4.39
CA ILE A 71 -22.48 -8.50 5.57
C ILE A 71 -21.00 -8.19 5.27
N LEU A 72 -20.47 -8.67 4.13
CA LEU A 72 -19.07 -8.43 3.76
C LEU A 72 -18.79 -6.95 3.44
N LYS A 73 -19.69 -6.28 2.70
CA LYS A 73 -19.60 -4.85 2.41
C LYS A 73 -19.56 -4.04 3.70
N MET A 74 -20.56 -4.22 4.56
CA MET A 74 -20.64 -3.49 5.82
C MET A 74 -19.43 -3.75 6.72
N LYS A 75 -18.90 -4.98 6.73
CA LYS A 75 -17.77 -5.35 7.58
C LYS A 75 -16.43 -4.78 7.10
N TYR A 76 -16.16 -4.85 5.80
CA TYR A 76 -14.82 -4.59 5.24
C TYR A 76 -14.73 -3.29 4.43
N VAL A 77 -15.84 -2.78 3.91
CA VAL A 77 -15.91 -1.49 3.20
C VAL A 77 -16.34 -0.39 4.16
N ASP A 78 -17.43 -0.60 4.89
CA ASP A 78 -18.00 0.43 5.77
C ASP A 78 -17.41 0.39 7.20
N GLY A 79 -16.63 -0.65 7.53
CA GLY A 79 -15.93 -0.77 8.82
C GLY A 79 -16.83 -1.06 10.04
N LEU A 80 -18.06 -1.51 9.83
CA LEU A 80 -19.05 -1.74 10.88
C LEU A 80 -18.73 -2.96 11.75
N THR A 81 -19.19 -2.92 13.00
CA THR A 81 -19.15 -4.10 13.89
C THR A 81 -20.24 -5.09 13.51
N LEU A 82 -20.06 -6.37 13.88
CA LEU A 82 -21.08 -7.39 13.61
C LEU A 82 -22.41 -7.10 14.33
N GLU A 83 -22.36 -6.34 15.42
CA GLU A 83 -23.54 -5.88 16.17
C GLU A 83 -24.30 -4.81 15.37
N SER A 84 -23.59 -3.80 14.86
CA SER A 84 -24.20 -2.78 13.99
C SER A 84 -24.77 -3.38 12.72
N ILE A 85 -24.09 -4.38 12.14
CA ILE A 85 -24.58 -5.11 10.96
C ILE A 85 -25.87 -5.86 11.27
N ALA A 86 -25.98 -6.47 12.45
CA ALA A 86 -27.20 -7.16 12.88
C ALA A 86 -28.38 -6.19 12.98
N VAL A 87 -28.15 -5.00 13.53
CA VAL A 87 -29.15 -3.92 13.61
C VAL A 87 -29.57 -3.46 12.20
N GLU A 88 -28.60 -3.15 11.33
CA GLU A 88 -28.84 -2.63 9.98
C GLU A 88 -29.53 -3.63 9.04
N THR A 89 -29.28 -4.93 9.26
CA THR A 89 -29.87 -6.01 8.47
C THR A 89 -31.15 -6.59 9.09
N GLY A 90 -31.51 -6.19 10.32
CA GLY A 90 -32.69 -6.68 11.04
C GLY A 90 -32.59 -8.13 11.53
N TYR A 91 -31.38 -8.71 11.54
CA TYR A 91 -31.14 -10.08 11.99
C TYR A 91 -30.54 -10.12 13.39
N SER A 92 -30.60 -11.29 14.04
CA SER A 92 -29.91 -11.47 15.32
C SER A 92 -28.39 -11.50 15.14
N TYR A 93 -27.67 -10.97 16.14
CA TYR A 93 -26.21 -11.00 16.17
C TYR A 93 -25.64 -12.42 15.99
N SER A 94 -26.25 -13.42 16.64
CA SER A 94 -25.82 -14.82 16.55
C SER A 94 -25.91 -15.36 15.11
N TYR A 95 -26.97 -14.99 14.38
CA TYR A 95 -27.16 -15.37 12.99
C TYR A 95 -26.11 -14.72 12.07
N ILE A 96 -25.88 -13.41 12.22
CA ILE A 96 -24.85 -12.68 11.46
C ILE A 96 -23.45 -13.22 11.75
N LYS A 97 -23.13 -13.51 13.02
CA LYS A 97 -21.85 -14.10 13.41
C LYS A 97 -21.63 -15.47 12.76
N SER A 98 -22.66 -16.31 12.74
CA SER A 98 -22.60 -17.64 12.14
C SER A 98 -22.42 -17.58 10.62
N LYS A 99 -23.18 -16.69 9.96
CA LYS A 99 -23.07 -16.44 8.51
C LYS A 99 -21.71 -15.86 8.14
N HIS A 100 -21.19 -14.90 8.91
CA HIS A 100 -19.85 -14.37 8.70
C HIS A 100 -18.77 -15.48 8.79
N ALA A 101 -18.87 -16.37 9.79
CA ALA A 101 -17.93 -17.49 9.91
C ALA A 101 -18.01 -18.50 8.75
N GLU A 102 -19.21 -18.73 8.20
CA GLU A 102 -19.41 -19.54 6.98
C GLU A 102 -18.73 -18.90 5.76
N LEU A 103 -18.92 -17.60 5.57
CA LEU A 103 -18.33 -16.84 4.45
C LEU A 103 -16.81 -16.83 4.48
N ILE A 104 -16.21 -16.59 5.66
CA ILE A 104 -14.75 -16.61 5.81
C ILE A 104 -14.17 -18.00 5.53
N ARG A 105 -14.88 -19.07 5.91
CA ARG A 105 -14.46 -20.45 5.57
C ARG A 105 -14.49 -20.69 4.07
N MET A 106 -15.54 -20.24 3.39
CA MET A 106 -15.67 -20.40 1.94
C MET A 106 -14.59 -19.61 1.17
N ILE A 107 -14.30 -18.36 1.56
CA ILE A 107 -13.24 -17.54 0.96
C ILE A 107 -11.85 -18.14 1.20
N LYS A 108 -11.60 -18.69 2.39
CA LYS A 108 -10.32 -19.37 2.68
C LYS A 108 -10.14 -20.63 1.84
N PHE A 109 -11.23 -21.32 1.49
CA PHE A 109 -11.19 -22.53 0.67
C PHE A 109 -10.88 -22.22 -0.79
N THR A 110 -11.43 -21.13 -1.35
CA THR A 110 -11.21 -20.74 -2.76
C THR A 110 -9.83 -20.15 -3.05
N LYS A 111 -9.06 -19.80 -2.01
CA LYS A 111 -7.70 -19.27 -2.14
C LYS A 111 -6.62 -20.38 -2.22
N LYS A 112 -7.03 -21.66 -2.27
CA LYS A 112 -6.16 -22.84 -2.34
C LYS A 112 -6.23 -23.45 -3.73
#